data_AF-A0A538G3F0-F1
#
_entry.id   AF-A0A538G3F0-F1
#
_cell.length_a   1.000
_cell.length_b   1.000
_cell.length_c   1.000
_cell.angle_alpha   90.00
_cell.angle_beta   90.00
_cell.angle_gamma   90.00
#
_symmetry.space_group_name_H-M   'P 1'
#
loop_
_entity.id
_entity.type
_entity.pdbx_description
1 polymer ?
#
loop_
_entity_poly.entity_id
_entity_poly.type
_entity_poly.pdbx_seq_one_letter_code
_entity_poly.pdbx_strand_id
1 'polypeptide(L)'
;MIGIGLGLVTLFLALPPVKVRTAPLPVAIGILAVAAGIWAFTRGEHRLGGGAVVSGVAGIGIALIVLQANAARLEGVFVWSALIAATLRYATPLTFAAIGGMFSERSGVVNIGLEGMMLMGAYFGAYGADVTGSWVGGLFIGLISGALLALVHAIFTITLRADQIVTGTAINFLALGVTGYLYNQHYGNNGTPENLPA
;
A
#
# COMPACT_ATOMS: atom_id res chain seq x y z
N MET A 1 13.30 3.28 -23.88
CA MET A 1 12.14 3.39 -22.95
C MET A 1 10.84 2.82 -23.53
N ILE A 2 10.56 3.00 -24.83
CA ILE A 2 9.33 2.51 -25.49
C ILE A 2 9.09 1.00 -25.28
N GLY A 3 10.14 0.17 -25.37
CA GLY A 3 10.01 -1.30 -25.18
C GLY A 3 9.60 -1.73 -23.77
N ILE A 4 10.02 -1.01 -22.73
CA ILE A 4 9.60 -1.27 -21.33
C ILE A 4 8.12 -0.91 -21.17
N GLY A 5 7.70 0.19 -21.77
CA GLY A 5 6.29 0.60 -21.81
C GLY A 5 5.41 -0.45 -22.49
N LEU A 6 5.86 -1.00 -23.63
CA LEU A 6 5.13 -2.06 -24.34
C LEU A 6 4.99 -3.34 -23.49
N GLY A 7 6.05 -3.75 -22.79
CA GLY A 7 5.99 -4.90 -21.87
C GLY A 7 4.97 -4.69 -20.74
N LEU A 8 4.91 -3.51 -20.12
CA LEU A 8 3.91 -3.19 -19.10
C LEU A 8 2.48 -3.14 -19.66
N VAL A 9 2.31 -2.64 -20.90
CA VAL A 9 1.02 -2.63 -21.58
C VAL A 9 0.50 -4.05 -21.83
N THR A 10 1.37 -5.02 -22.12
CA THR A 10 0.92 -6.42 -22.26
C THR A 10 0.30 -6.98 -20.98
N LEU A 11 0.89 -6.68 -19.83
CA LEU A 11 0.39 -7.09 -18.52
C LEU A 11 -0.98 -6.48 -18.25
N PHE A 12 -1.13 -5.19 -18.54
CA PHE A 12 -2.39 -4.47 -18.34
C PHE A 12 -3.50 -4.99 -19.26
N LEU A 13 -3.18 -5.35 -20.50
CA LEU A 13 -4.13 -5.92 -21.46
C LEU A 13 -4.50 -7.38 -21.18
N ALA A 14 -3.68 -8.12 -20.42
CA ALA A 14 -4.00 -9.49 -20.03
C ALA A 14 -5.04 -9.54 -18.89
N LEU A 15 -5.07 -8.53 -18.01
CA LEU A 15 -5.93 -8.50 -16.84
C LEU A 15 -7.36 -7.99 -17.18
N PRO A 16 -8.40 -8.37 -16.42
CA PRO A 16 -9.71 -7.68 -16.43
C PRO A 16 -9.50 -6.15 -16.23
N PRO A 17 -10.42 -5.22 -16.53
CA PRO A 17 -11.69 -5.38 -17.24
C PRO A 17 -11.48 -5.57 -18.75
N VAL A 18 -10.25 -5.40 -19.23
CA VAL A 18 -9.86 -5.55 -20.63
C VAL A 18 -9.73 -7.04 -20.95
N LYS A 19 -10.85 -7.77 -20.92
CA LYS A 19 -10.93 -9.15 -21.41
C LYS A 19 -10.89 -9.12 -22.94
N VAL A 20 -9.71 -8.97 -23.52
CA VAL A 20 -9.51 -9.30 -24.93
C VAL A 20 -9.52 -10.83 -25.01
N ARG A 21 -10.72 -11.42 -25.15
CA ARG A 21 -10.90 -12.88 -25.30
C ARG A 21 -10.16 -13.45 -26.53
N THR A 22 -9.60 -12.61 -27.38
CA THR A 22 -8.69 -12.99 -28.44
C THR A 22 -7.24 -13.00 -27.93
N ALA A 23 -6.74 -14.22 -27.70
CA ALA A 23 -5.37 -14.54 -27.31
C ALA A 23 -4.21 -13.82 -28.06
N PRO A 24 -4.32 -13.40 -29.35
CA PRO A 24 -3.13 -12.91 -30.04
C PRO A 24 -2.70 -11.49 -29.64
N LEU A 25 -3.57 -10.63 -29.11
CA LEU A 25 -3.21 -9.22 -28.96
C LEU A 25 -2.16 -8.95 -27.86
N PRO A 26 -2.30 -9.45 -26.60
CA PRO A 26 -1.30 -9.22 -25.56
C PRO A 26 0.03 -9.92 -25.87
N VAL A 27 -0.03 -11.10 -26.49
CA VAL A 27 1.14 -11.88 -26.90
C VAL A 27 1.88 -11.20 -28.06
N ALA A 28 1.17 -10.67 -29.06
CA ALA A 28 1.78 -9.94 -30.17
C ALA A 28 2.49 -8.67 -29.71
N ILE A 29 1.89 -7.90 -28.80
CA ILE A 29 2.50 -6.70 -28.22
C ILE A 29 3.75 -7.08 -27.39
N GLY A 30 3.72 -8.24 -26.71
CA GLY A 30 4.88 -8.75 -25.97
C GLY A 30 6.02 -9.16 -26.87
N ILE A 31 5.72 -9.82 -28.00
CA ILE A 31 6.72 -10.18 -29.01
C ILE A 31 7.35 -8.91 -29.61
N LEU A 32 6.55 -7.87 -29.87
CA LEU A 32 7.05 -6.57 -30.33
C LEU A 32 7.94 -5.88 -29.29
N ALA A 33 7.61 -5.99 -27.99
CA ALA A 33 8.44 -5.46 -26.90
C ALA A 33 9.82 -6.18 -26.83
N VAL A 34 9.82 -7.51 -26.99
CA VAL A 34 11.05 -8.32 -27.04
C VAL A 34 11.87 -7.98 -28.29
N ALA A 35 11.25 -7.87 -29.47
CA ALA A 35 11.92 -7.51 -30.71
C ALA A 35 12.54 -6.11 -30.65
N ALA A 36 11.83 -5.12 -30.09
CA ALA A 36 12.34 -3.78 -29.87
C ALA A 36 13.50 -3.76 -28.84
N GLY A 37 13.45 -4.62 -27.83
CA GLY A 37 14.54 -4.78 -26.85
C GLY A 37 15.81 -5.38 -27.44
N ILE A 38 15.68 -6.42 -28.26
CA ILE A 38 16.80 -7.05 -29.00
C ILE A 38 17.42 -6.05 -29.97
N TRP A 39 16.60 -5.27 -30.67
CA TRP A 39 17.07 -4.24 -31.60
C TRP A 39 17.77 -3.05 -30.91
N ALA A 40 17.33 -2.66 -29.70
CA ALA A 40 18.05 -1.66 -28.91
C ALA A 40 19.40 -2.20 -28.40
N PHE A 41 19.49 -3.51 -28.15
CA PHE A 41 20.73 -4.18 -27.74
C PHE A 41 21.78 -4.17 -28.86
N THR A 42 21.38 -4.36 -30.12
CA THR A 42 22.30 -4.29 -31.27
C THR A 42 22.81 -2.88 -31.59
N ARG A 43 22.22 -1.84 -30.98
CA ARG A 43 22.64 -0.43 -31.11
C ARG A 43 23.52 0.08 -29.95
N GLY A 44 23.94 -0.80 -29.05
CA GLY A 44 24.80 -0.45 -27.91
C GLY A 44 24.06 0.12 -26.69
N GLU A 45 22.73 0.24 -26.73
CA GLU A 45 21.91 0.73 -25.60
C GLU A 45 21.54 -0.42 -24.64
N HIS A 46 22.55 -1.10 -24.09
CA HIS A 46 22.39 -2.34 -23.33
C HIS A 46 21.45 -2.23 -22.11
N ARG A 47 21.42 -1.07 -21.42
CA ARG A 47 20.56 -0.85 -20.24
C ARG A 47 19.07 -0.79 -20.60
N LEU A 48 18.74 -0.14 -21.71
CA LEU A 48 17.35 0.03 -22.15
C LEU A 48 16.84 -1.18 -22.94
N GLY A 49 17.72 -1.82 -23.71
CA GLY A 49 17.41 -3.06 -24.43
C GLY A 49 17.13 -4.23 -23.49
N GLY A 50 17.96 -4.42 -22.46
CA GLY A 50 17.76 -5.47 -21.46
C GLY A 50 16.42 -5.35 -20.72
N GLY A 51 16.07 -4.13 -20.30
CA GLY A 51 14.78 -3.87 -19.63
C GLY A 51 13.56 -4.19 -20.50
N ALA A 52 13.62 -3.86 -21.80
CA ALA A 52 12.54 -4.14 -22.74
C ALA A 52 12.33 -5.65 -22.95
N VAL A 53 13.42 -6.41 -23.13
CA VAL A 53 13.35 -7.88 -23.27
C VAL A 53 12.75 -8.52 -22.02
N VAL A 54 13.23 -8.15 -20.83
CA VAL A 54 12.71 -8.69 -19.56
C VAL A 54 11.22 -8.39 -19.40
N SER A 55 10.80 -7.15 -19.63
CA SER A 55 9.39 -6.77 -19.52
C SER A 55 8.49 -7.46 -20.55
N GLY A 56 8.99 -7.69 -21.78
CA GLY A 56 8.25 -8.37 -22.84
C GLY A 56 8.08 -9.87 -22.56
N VAL A 57 9.14 -10.55 -22.13
CA VAL A 57 9.09 -11.98 -21.76
C VAL A 57 8.17 -12.20 -20.55
N ALA A 58 8.33 -11.37 -19.49
CA ALA A 58 7.47 -11.45 -18.31
C ALA A 58 5.99 -11.18 -18.66
N GLY A 59 5.73 -10.19 -19.50
CA GLY A 59 4.41 -9.86 -20.01
C GLY A 59 3.74 -10.99 -20.79
N ILE A 60 4.47 -11.63 -21.72
CA ILE A 60 4.00 -12.83 -22.44
C ILE A 60 3.70 -13.97 -21.46
N GLY A 61 4.62 -14.25 -20.53
CA GLY A 61 4.45 -15.33 -19.55
C GLY A 61 3.19 -15.14 -18.70
N ILE A 62 2.95 -13.92 -18.21
CA ILE A 62 1.76 -13.60 -17.44
C ILE A 62 0.51 -13.68 -18.33
N ALA A 63 0.54 -13.17 -19.56
CA ALA A 63 -0.57 -13.31 -20.50
C ALA A 63 -0.94 -14.78 -20.74
N LEU A 64 0.04 -15.67 -20.93
CA LEU A 64 -0.19 -17.10 -21.12
C LEU A 64 -0.77 -17.78 -19.86
N ILE A 65 -0.32 -17.40 -18.66
CA ILE A 65 -0.88 -17.90 -17.39
C ILE A 65 -2.33 -17.44 -17.22
N VAL A 66 -2.62 -16.18 -17.56
CA VAL A 66 -3.97 -15.61 -17.49
C VAL A 66 -4.92 -16.30 -18.49
N LEU A 67 -4.43 -16.72 -19.67
CA LEU A 67 -5.22 -17.50 -20.62
C LEU A 67 -5.62 -18.89 -20.11
N GLN A 68 -4.81 -19.49 -19.22
CA GLN A 68 -5.12 -20.77 -18.59
C GLN A 68 -5.98 -20.62 -17.33
N ALA A 69 -6.10 -19.40 -16.79
CA ALA A 69 -6.85 -19.13 -15.58
C ALA A 69 -8.35 -19.02 -15.86
N ASN A 70 -9.16 -19.55 -14.93
CA ASN A 70 -10.60 -19.47 -15.04
C ASN A 70 -11.06 -18.00 -15.00
N ALA A 71 -11.83 -17.59 -16.00
CA ALA A 71 -12.36 -16.25 -16.17
C ALA A 71 -13.13 -15.72 -14.94
N ALA A 72 -13.80 -16.61 -14.19
CA ALA A 72 -14.52 -16.27 -12.96
C ALA A 72 -13.57 -16.00 -11.77
N ARG A 73 -12.42 -16.69 -11.70
CA ARG A 73 -11.39 -16.43 -10.68
C ARG A 73 -10.70 -15.10 -10.92
N LEU A 74 -10.40 -14.77 -12.17
CA LEU A 74 -9.75 -13.50 -12.52
C LEU A 74 -10.63 -12.28 -12.21
N GLU A 75 -11.94 -12.37 -12.46
CA GLU A 75 -12.88 -11.29 -12.12
C GLU A 75 -13.09 -11.14 -10.61
N GLY A 76 -12.98 -12.23 -9.83
CA GLY A 76 -13.02 -12.14 -8.36
C GLY A 76 -11.76 -11.54 -7.75
N VAL A 77 -10.60 -11.72 -8.39
CA VAL A 77 -9.30 -11.23 -7.87
C VAL A 77 -8.99 -9.81 -8.36
N PHE A 78 -9.27 -9.49 -9.62
CA PHE A 78 -8.94 -8.21 -10.25
C PHE A 78 -10.18 -7.34 -10.41
N VAL A 79 -10.63 -6.77 -9.30
CA VAL A 79 -11.75 -5.82 -9.26
C VAL A 79 -11.20 -4.40 -9.25
N TRP A 80 -11.14 -3.77 -10.42
CA TRP A 80 -10.51 -2.44 -10.57
C TRP A 80 -11.22 -1.33 -9.84
N SER A 81 -12.55 -1.38 -9.79
CA SER A 81 -13.34 -0.46 -8.99
C SER A 81 -12.96 -0.56 -7.51
N ALA A 82 -12.81 -1.78 -6.97
CA ALA A 82 -12.38 -2.00 -5.60
C ALA A 82 -10.94 -1.56 -5.37
N LEU A 83 -10.03 -1.82 -6.32
CA LEU A 83 -8.64 -1.38 -6.23
C LEU A 83 -8.52 0.16 -6.21
N ILE A 84 -9.21 0.85 -7.12
CA ILE A 84 -9.24 2.31 -7.17
C ILE A 84 -9.89 2.87 -5.91
N ALA A 85 -11.03 2.32 -5.48
CA ALA A 85 -11.70 2.75 -4.26
C ALA A 85 -10.80 2.56 -3.02
N ALA A 86 -10.11 1.41 -2.90
CA ALA A 86 -9.16 1.15 -1.83
C ALA A 86 -7.97 2.12 -1.89
N THR A 87 -7.43 2.39 -3.08
CA THR A 87 -6.34 3.35 -3.29
C THR A 87 -6.73 4.72 -2.77
N LEU A 88 -7.90 5.23 -3.16
CA LEU A 88 -8.39 6.52 -2.69
C LEU A 88 -8.66 6.52 -1.18
N ARG A 89 -9.22 5.44 -0.64
CA ARG A 89 -9.52 5.31 0.80
C ARG A 89 -8.25 5.34 1.65
N TYR A 90 -7.17 4.68 1.23
CA TYR A 90 -5.90 4.66 1.96
C TYR A 90 -4.99 5.86 1.65
N ALA A 91 -5.08 6.43 0.44
CA ALA A 91 -4.27 7.60 0.07
C ALA A 91 -4.52 8.79 1.00
N THR A 92 -5.77 9.04 1.38
CA THR A 92 -6.13 10.15 2.27
C THR A 92 -5.42 10.09 3.63
N PRO A 93 -5.58 9.04 4.47
CA PRO A 93 -4.90 8.96 5.75
C PRO A 93 -3.38 8.90 5.60
N LEU A 94 -2.85 8.23 4.57
CA LEU A 94 -1.41 8.19 4.30
C LEU A 94 -0.83 9.55 3.92
N THR A 95 -1.59 10.39 3.22
CA THR A 95 -1.17 11.75 2.86
C THR A 95 -1.12 12.64 4.10
N PHE A 96 -2.13 12.58 4.96
CA PHE A 96 -2.11 13.30 6.24
C PHE A 96 -0.94 12.87 7.12
N ALA A 97 -0.71 11.56 7.22
CA ALA A 97 0.45 10.98 7.87
C ALA A 97 1.77 11.52 7.29
N ALA A 98 1.94 11.50 5.97
CA ALA A 98 3.15 11.97 5.30
C ALA A 98 3.42 13.47 5.57
N ILE A 99 2.38 14.30 5.59
CA ILE A 99 2.49 15.72 5.94
C ILE A 99 2.98 15.87 7.39
N GLY A 100 2.42 15.10 8.33
CA GLY A 100 2.90 15.09 9.72
C GLY A 100 4.35 14.64 9.86
N GLY A 101 4.74 13.60 9.12
CA GLY A 101 6.12 13.12 9.04
C GLY A 101 7.08 14.17 8.49
N MET A 102 6.68 14.89 7.44
CA MET A 102 7.45 15.99 6.86
C MET A 102 7.69 17.11 7.88
N PHE A 103 6.69 17.48 8.71
CA PHE A 103 6.90 18.45 9.79
C PHE A 103 7.90 17.96 10.83
N SER A 104 7.86 16.67 11.19
CA SER A 104 8.81 16.05 12.12
C SER A 104 10.24 16.08 11.55
N GLU A 105 10.42 15.72 10.29
CA GLU A 105 11.73 15.74 9.65
C GLU A 105 12.28 17.17 9.53
N ARG A 106 11.41 18.15 9.29
CA ARG A 106 11.76 19.58 9.28
C ARG A 106 12.20 20.10 10.66
N SER A 107 11.78 19.48 11.77
CA SER A 107 12.24 19.81 13.11
C SER A 107 13.50 19.04 13.54
N GLY A 108 14.06 18.20 12.66
CA GLY A 108 15.27 17.41 12.91
C GLY A 108 14.99 16.05 13.57
N VAL A 109 13.74 15.61 13.61
CA VAL A 109 13.35 14.31 14.16
C VAL A 109 12.68 13.45 13.09
N VAL A 110 13.41 12.47 12.57
CA VAL A 110 12.89 11.48 11.62
C VAL A 110 11.93 10.54 12.36
N ASN A 111 10.65 10.56 11.99
CA ASN A 111 9.62 9.78 12.65
C ASN A 111 9.38 8.43 11.94
N ILE A 112 10.19 7.43 12.27
CA ILE A 112 10.03 6.05 11.79
C ILE A 112 8.84 5.34 12.47
N GLY A 113 8.39 5.84 13.63
CA GLY A 113 7.29 5.29 14.42
C GLY A 113 5.89 5.67 13.94
N LEU A 114 5.76 6.25 12.75
CA LEU A 114 4.52 6.86 12.29
C LEU A 114 3.40 5.83 12.05
N GLU A 115 3.76 4.63 11.60
CA GLU A 115 2.82 3.51 11.44
C GLU A 115 2.17 3.13 12.76
N GLY A 116 2.94 3.07 13.86
CA GLY A 116 2.44 2.80 15.20
C GLY A 116 1.51 3.90 15.70
N MET A 117 1.83 5.17 15.42
CA MET A 117 0.95 6.30 15.77
C MET A 117 -0.39 6.23 15.01
N MET A 118 -0.36 5.83 13.74
CA MET A 118 -1.57 5.60 12.95
C MET A 118 -2.40 4.44 13.51
N LEU A 119 -1.76 3.32 13.88
CA LEU A 119 -2.44 2.16 14.47
C LEU A 119 -3.12 2.52 15.79
N MET A 120 -2.42 3.24 16.67
CA MET A 120 -2.99 3.72 17.93
C MET A 120 -4.19 4.63 17.67
N GLY A 121 -4.05 5.61 16.79
CA GLY A 121 -5.15 6.49 16.40
C GLY A 121 -6.35 5.76 15.81
N ALA A 122 -6.11 4.74 14.97
CA ALA A 122 -7.17 3.94 14.35
C ALA A 122 -7.95 3.12 15.39
N TYR A 123 -7.26 2.40 16.27
CA TYR A 123 -7.89 1.58 17.29
C TYR A 123 -8.64 2.43 18.32
N PHE A 124 -7.97 3.42 18.92
CA PHE A 124 -8.59 4.27 19.93
C PHE A 124 -9.65 5.20 19.32
N GLY A 125 -9.56 5.52 18.03
CA GLY A 125 -10.61 6.23 17.31
C GLY A 125 -11.88 5.39 17.15
N ALA A 126 -11.74 4.13 16.75
CA ALA A 126 -12.88 3.20 16.66
C ALA A 126 -13.48 2.94 18.05
N TYR A 127 -12.64 2.60 19.04
CA TYR A 127 -13.08 2.39 20.42
C TYR A 127 -13.75 3.64 21.01
N GLY A 128 -13.19 4.82 20.73
CA GLY A 128 -13.77 6.08 21.16
C GLY A 128 -15.14 6.34 20.53
N ALA A 129 -15.31 6.04 19.25
CA ALA A 129 -16.60 6.18 18.58
C ALA A 129 -17.66 5.21 19.12
N ASP A 130 -17.26 3.99 19.45
CA ASP A 130 -18.11 2.97 20.09
C ASP A 130 -18.59 3.43 21.47
N VAL A 131 -17.67 3.81 22.36
CA VAL A 131 -18.02 4.21 23.74
C VAL A 131 -18.78 5.53 23.79
N THR A 132 -18.48 6.49 22.90
CA THR A 132 -19.14 7.80 22.88
C THR A 132 -20.43 7.81 22.04
N GLY A 133 -20.69 6.77 21.24
CA GLY A 133 -21.76 6.75 20.25
C GLY A 133 -21.64 7.85 19.18
N SER A 134 -20.45 8.44 19.01
CA SER A 134 -20.22 9.54 18.07
C SER A 134 -18.87 9.44 17.37
N TRP A 135 -18.88 9.55 16.04
CA TRP A 135 -17.65 9.60 15.23
C TRP A 135 -16.75 10.78 15.62
N VAL A 136 -17.33 11.88 16.13
CA VAL A 136 -16.58 13.05 16.62
C VAL A 136 -15.81 12.70 17.89
N GLY A 137 -16.44 11.97 18.81
CA GLY A 137 -15.78 11.49 20.03
C GLY A 137 -14.62 10.55 19.71
N GLY A 138 -14.84 9.63 18.75
CA GLY A 138 -13.79 8.78 18.19
C GLY A 138 -12.63 9.58 17.61
N LEU A 139 -12.90 10.60 16.80
CA LEU A 139 -11.87 11.45 16.20
C LEU A 139 -10.96 12.09 17.27
N PHE A 140 -11.54 12.65 18.33
CA PHE A 140 -10.77 13.27 19.41
C PHE A 140 -9.95 12.25 20.21
N ILE A 141 -10.54 11.11 20.55
CA ILE A 141 -9.85 10.05 21.29
C ILE A 141 -8.70 9.48 20.45
N GLY A 142 -8.92 9.25 19.16
CA GLY A 142 -7.88 8.83 18.21
C GLY A 142 -6.75 9.85 18.11
N LEU A 143 -7.06 11.14 17.95
CA LEU A 143 -6.07 12.22 17.91
C LEU A 143 -5.20 12.26 19.17
N ILE A 144 -5.84 12.19 20.34
CA ILE A 144 -5.14 12.21 21.63
C ILE A 144 -4.22 10.98 21.76
N SER A 145 -4.69 9.78 21.38
CA SER A 145 -3.87 8.58 21.47
C SER A 145 -2.61 8.63 20.60
N GLY A 146 -2.73 9.13 19.35
CA GLY A 146 -1.60 9.32 18.45
C GLY A 146 -0.64 10.39 18.97
N ALA A 147 -1.16 11.50 19.49
CA ALA A 147 -0.36 12.57 20.09
C ALA A 147 0.40 12.10 21.34
N LEU A 148 -0.22 11.27 22.19
CA LEU A 148 0.45 10.67 23.35
C LEU A 148 1.59 9.75 22.93
N LEU A 149 1.40 8.91 21.91
CA LEU A 149 2.47 8.06 21.41
C LEU A 149 3.60 8.85 20.74
N ALA A 150 3.26 9.93 20.02
CA ALA A 150 4.22 10.88 19.49
C ALA A 150 5.02 11.59 20.59
N LEU A 151 4.36 11.94 21.71
CA LEU A 151 5.01 12.54 22.88
C LEU A 151 6.01 11.56 23.51
N VAL A 152 5.64 10.29 23.64
CA VAL A 152 6.57 9.23 24.10
C VAL A 152 7.78 9.17 23.16
N HIS A 153 7.58 9.14 21.84
CA HIS A 153 8.68 9.16 20.87
C HIS A 153 9.58 10.39 21.04
N ALA A 154 8.98 11.56 21.22
CA ALA A 154 9.70 12.83 21.40
C ALA A 154 10.53 12.83 22.69
N ILE A 155 10.02 12.27 23.79
CA ILE A 155 10.80 12.17 25.04
C ILE A 155 12.05 11.32 24.82
N PHE A 156 11.92 10.16 24.16
CA PHE A 156 13.07 9.29 23.91
C PHE A 156 14.09 9.93 22.94
N THR A 157 13.62 10.55 21.86
CA THR A 157 14.50 11.07 20.81
C THR A 157 15.08 12.44 21.14
N ILE A 158 14.32 13.33 21.78
CA ILE A 158 14.73 14.70 22.08
C ILE A 158 15.37 14.79 23.47
N THR A 159 14.69 14.29 24.51
CA THR A 159 15.18 14.41 25.90
C THR A 159 16.27 13.40 26.19
N LEU A 160 16.06 12.13 25.82
CA LEU A 160 17.01 11.04 26.11
C LEU A 160 18.04 10.83 24.99
N ARG A 161 17.91 11.53 23.85
CA ARG A 161 18.81 11.44 22.69
C ARG A 161 19.02 10.00 22.19
N ALA A 162 17.97 9.18 22.31
CA ALA A 162 17.98 7.83 21.79
C ALA A 162 17.91 7.85 20.25
N ASP A 163 18.41 6.76 19.64
CA ASP A 163 18.36 6.58 18.19
C ASP A 163 16.90 6.58 17.70
N GLN A 164 16.61 7.43 16.71
CA GLN A 164 15.26 7.67 16.18
C GLN A 164 14.72 6.45 15.42
N ILE A 165 15.59 5.65 14.80
CA ILE A 165 15.23 4.42 14.10
C ILE A 165 14.85 3.34 15.12
N VAL A 166 15.68 3.16 16.16
CA VAL A 166 15.42 2.15 17.20
C VAL A 166 14.13 2.47 17.98
N THR A 167 13.96 3.73 18.37
CA THR A 167 12.76 4.14 19.12
C THR A 167 11.51 4.13 18.26
N GLY A 168 11.62 4.52 16.97
CA GLY A 168 10.50 4.46 16.03
C GLY A 168 10.04 3.04 15.75
N THR A 169 10.97 2.12 15.48
CA THR A 169 10.64 0.70 15.28
C THR A 169 10.04 0.06 16.53
N ALA A 170 10.57 0.38 17.73
CA ALA A 170 9.98 -0.07 19.00
C ALA A 170 8.55 0.43 19.18
N ILE A 171 8.26 1.68 18.82
CA ILE A 171 6.90 2.25 18.86
C ILE A 171 5.95 1.53 17.90
N ASN A 172 6.41 1.19 16.69
CA ASN A 172 5.59 0.43 15.74
C ASN A 172 5.22 -0.95 16.31
N PHE A 173 6.19 -1.66 16.91
CA PHE A 173 5.92 -2.97 17.53
C PHE A 173 5.00 -2.86 18.76
N LEU A 174 5.22 -1.85 19.60
CA LEU A 174 4.35 -1.60 20.75
C LEU A 174 2.92 -1.35 20.29
N ALA A 175 2.73 -0.47 19.32
CA ALA A 175 1.41 -0.17 18.78
C ALA A 175 0.77 -1.42 18.19
N LEU A 176 1.47 -2.17 17.34
CA LEU A 176 0.98 -3.41 16.73
C LEU A 176 0.51 -4.42 17.78
N GLY A 177 1.29 -4.62 18.86
CA GLY A 177 0.93 -5.52 19.94
C GLY A 177 -0.26 -5.02 20.76
N VAL A 178 -0.23 -3.76 21.20
CA VAL A 178 -1.27 -3.16 22.06
C VAL A 178 -2.59 -3.08 21.33
N THR A 179 -2.62 -2.52 20.11
CA THR A 179 -3.87 -2.37 19.36
C THR A 179 -4.43 -3.72 18.95
N GLY A 180 -3.58 -4.67 18.55
CA GLY A 180 -4.03 -6.03 18.20
C GLY A 180 -4.63 -6.78 19.40
N TYR A 181 -3.98 -6.71 20.57
CA TYR A 181 -4.49 -7.33 21.79
C TYR A 181 -5.82 -6.70 22.23
N LEU A 182 -5.88 -5.37 22.32
CA LEU A 182 -7.08 -4.67 22.78
C LEU A 182 -8.25 -4.83 21.81
N TYR A 183 -7.98 -4.86 20.51
CA TYR A 183 -9.00 -5.14 19.50
C TYR A 183 -9.64 -6.51 19.72
N ASN A 184 -8.82 -7.56 19.85
CA ASN A 184 -9.33 -8.91 20.11
C ASN A 184 -10.06 -9.01 21.45
N GLN A 185 -9.63 -8.27 22.46
CA GLN A 185 -10.26 -8.28 23.77
C GLN A 185 -11.64 -7.60 23.80
N HIS A 186 -11.85 -6.54 23.00
CA HIS A 186 -13.13 -5.83 22.94
C HIS A 186 -14.07 -6.33 21.85
N TYR A 187 -13.55 -6.67 20.67
CA TYR A 187 -14.33 -6.98 19.47
C TYR A 187 -14.20 -8.44 19.03
N GLY A 188 -13.31 -9.22 19.65
CA GLY A 188 -13.05 -10.60 19.26
C GLY A 188 -12.33 -10.71 17.90
N ASN A 189 -12.38 -11.90 17.32
CA ASN A 189 -11.72 -12.20 16.04
C ASN A 189 -12.57 -11.84 14.80
N ASN A 190 -13.74 -11.23 14.97
CA ASN A 190 -14.74 -11.09 13.92
C ASN A 190 -14.80 -9.64 13.40
N GLY A 191 -14.18 -9.40 12.25
CA GLY A 191 -14.52 -8.28 11.35
C GLY A 191 -14.68 -6.90 11.98
N THR A 192 -15.38 -6.00 11.29
CA THR A 192 -15.66 -4.62 11.72
C THR A 192 -16.61 -4.60 12.93
N PRO A 193 -16.39 -3.78 13.96
CA PRO A 193 -17.29 -3.71 15.11
C PRO A 193 -18.70 -3.27 14.71
N GLU A 194 -19.73 -4.00 15.15
CA GLU A 194 -21.14 -3.76 14.78
C GLU A 194 -21.74 -2.50 15.44
N ASN A 195 -21.12 -2.02 16.51
CA ASN A 195 -21.64 -0.95 17.36
C ASN A 195 -21.15 0.45 16.95
N LEU A 196 -20.40 0.58 15.86
CA LEU A 196 -19.88 1.89 15.45
C LEU A 196 -21.00 2.77 14.86
N PRO A 197 -21.08 4.05 15.27
CA PRO A 197 -22.03 4.99 14.68
C PRO A 197 -21.76 5.16 13.18
N ALA A 198 -22.84 5.30 12.40
CA ALA A 198 -22.80 5.47 10.95
C ALA A 198 -22.18 6.80 10.49
#